data_AF-A0A7R8WU73-F1
#
_entry.id   AF-A0A7R8WU73-F1
#
_cell.length_a   1.000
_cell.length_b   1.000
_cell.length_c   1.000
_cell.angle_alpha   90.00
_cell.angle_beta   90.00
_cell.angle_gamma   90.00
#
_symmetry.space_group_name_H-M   'P 1'
#
loop_
_entity.id
_entity.type
_entity.pdbx_description
1 polymer ?
#
loop_
_entity_poly.entity_id
_entity_poly.type
_entity_poly.pdbx_seq_one_letter_code
_entity_poly.pdbx_strand_id
1 'polypeptide(L)'
;MEGNVYDIGDTDHKFSIQSVSKVFTLAMVMQELGSQAVYDTVGVNATGRLFNSIIAIEDKVDRPSNPLVNAGAIATTSLVKGNSYDEKWNKIITTFSKFAGRDLGVDQEVYESEAATNQRNRAIAMLLDSYGRIYYDPLESVDIYTKQCAIAVDSHDLAVMAATLANGGVNPVTGVKLVEEEFLPKIFSVMATAGLYDDSGKWLYFVGLPGKSGVGGGVIAVAPGKFGIAAFSPRLDPSGNSQPDLFYAHLDVVPLPEESGDQREEDPWAGIAKDGYIWGRGVLDDKNTAKPFSKLQK
;
A
#
# COMPACT_ATOMS: atom_id res chain seq x y z
N MET A 1 -12.80 -9.62 -7.87
CA MET A 1 -12.80 -8.96 -9.20
C MET A 1 -14.22 -8.54 -9.61
N GLU A 2 -15.26 -9.29 -9.23
CA GLU A 2 -16.69 -8.98 -9.48
C GLU A 2 -17.32 -7.99 -8.47
N GLY A 3 -16.51 -7.22 -7.73
CA GLY A 3 -17.02 -6.28 -6.72
C GLY A 3 -17.44 -6.89 -5.37
N ASN A 4 -17.34 -8.21 -5.18
CA ASN A 4 -17.60 -8.85 -3.88
C ASN A 4 -16.59 -8.39 -2.82
N VAL A 5 -17.09 -8.00 -1.63
CA VAL A 5 -16.30 -7.58 -0.48
C VAL A 5 -16.60 -8.46 0.71
N TYR A 6 -15.56 -8.79 1.48
CA TYR A 6 -15.65 -9.59 2.71
C TYR A 6 -14.89 -8.86 3.81
N ASP A 7 -15.62 -8.46 4.86
CA ASP A 7 -15.11 -7.65 5.96
C ASP A 7 -15.20 -8.41 7.29
N ILE A 8 -14.20 -8.23 8.16
CA ILE A 8 -14.18 -8.81 9.50
C ILE A 8 -13.43 -7.89 10.48
N GLY A 9 -13.99 -7.68 11.67
CA GLY A 9 -13.44 -6.77 12.67
C GLY A 9 -13.84 -5.31 12.46
N ASP A 10 -13.02 -4.38 12.93
CA ASP A 10 -13.27 -2.93 12.91
C ASP A 10 -12.93 -2.31 11.53
N THR A 11 -13.63 -2.76 10.48
CA THR A 11 -13.29 -2.41 9.09
C THR A 11 -13.72 -1.01 8.66
N ASP A 12 -14.59 -0.35 9.43
CA ASP A 12 -15.12 1.00 9.22
C ASP A 12 -14.42 2.08 10.09
N HIS A 13 -13.46 1.65 10.92
CA HIS A 13 -12.66 2.58 11.70
C HIS A 13 -11.76 3.42 10.77
N LYS A 14 -11.89 4.74 10.86
CA LYS A 14 -11.10 5.67 10.06
C LYS A 14 -9.73 5.91 10.67
N PHE A 15 -8.71 5.86 9.83
CA PHE A 15 -7.33 6.18 10.15
C PHE A 15 -6.66 6.88 8.97
N SER A 16 -5.52 7.51 9.24
CA SER A 16 -4.72 8.18 8.21
C SER A 16 -3.99 7.14 7.33
N ILE A 17 -4.13 7.25 6.01
CA ILE A 17 -3.55 6.33 5.02
C ILE A 17 -2.02 6.24 5.09
N GLN A 18 -1.37 7.32 5.53
CA GLN A 18 0.08 7.41 5.69
C GLN A 18 0.83 6.92 4.45
N SER A 19 1.92 6.18 4.63
CA SER A 19 2.77 5.71 3.52
C SER A 19 2.09 4.71 2.55
N VAL A 20 0.89 4.21 2.85
CA VAL A 20 0.12 3.44 1.85
C VAL A 20 -0.23 4.31 0.65
N SER A 21 -0.41 5.62 0.86
CA SER A 21 -0.65 6.61 -0.19
C SER A 21 0.37 6.60 -1.32
N LYS A 22 1.64 6.29 -1.01
CA LYS A 22 2.75 6.32 -1.98
C LYS A 22 2.52 5.40 -3.17
N VAL A 23 1.83 4.27 -2.97
CA VAL A 23 1.50 3.32 -4.05
C VAL A 23 0.57 3.97 -5.06
N PHE A 24 -0.43 4.71 -4.58
CA PHE A 24 -1.43 5.33 -5.44
C PHE A 24 -0.88 6.59 -6.13
N THR A 25 0.00 7.35 -5.47
CA THR A 25 0.74 8.44 -6.12
C THR A 25 1.69 7.91 -7.19
N LEU A 26 2.40 6.80 -6.93
CA LEU A 26 3.22 6.12 -7.94
C LEU A 26 2.37 5.70 -9.15
N ALA A 27 1.24 5.04 -8.91
CA ALA A 27 0.34 4.60 -9.97
C ALA A 27 -0.17 5.76 -10.82
N MET A 28 -0.60 6.85 -10.17
CA MET A 28 -1.04 8.08 -10.83
C MET A 28 0.08 8.69 -11.69
N VAL A 29 1.29 8.85 -11.15
CA VAL A 29 2.42 9.45 -11.88
C VAL A 29 2.87 8.58 -13.05
N MET A 30 2.88 7.25 -12.89
CA MET A 30 3.13 6.33 -14.00
C MET A 30 2.08 6.46 -15.11
N GLN A 31 0.80 6.62 -14.76
CA GLN A 31 -0.26 6.87 -15.72
C GLN A 31 -0.08 8.20 -16.46
N GLU A 32 0.45 9.24 -15.79
CA GLU A 32 0.61 10.56 -16.38
C GLU A 32 1.86 10.73 -17.24
N LEU A 33 2.97 10.10 -16.85
CA LEU A 33 4.31 10.33 -17.40
C LEU A 33 4.96 9.08 -18.00
N GLY A 34 4.37 7.90 -17.79
CA GLY A 34 4.95 6.62 -18.15
C GLY A 34 5.92 6.08 -17.10
N SER A 35 6.07 4.75 -17.08
CA SER A 35 6.94 4.06 -16.11
C SER A 35 8.43 4.40 -16.28
N GLN A 36 8.89 4.68 -17.51
CA GLN A 36 10.27 5.03 -17.79
C GLN A 36 10.67 6.36 -17.13
N ALA A 37 9.81 7.37 -17.20
CA ALA A 37 10.06 8.66 -16.56
C ALA A 37 10.26 8.51 -15.04
N VAL A 38 9.44 7.69 -14.38
CA VAL A 38 9.60 7.39 -12.94
C VAL A 38 10.90 6.65 -12.64
N TYR A 39 11.28 5.68 -13.48
CA TYR A 39 12.53 4.94 -13.32
C TYR A 39 13.76 5.85 -13.42
N ASP A 40 13.76 6.77 -14.39
CA ASP A 40 14.87 7.68 -14.66
C ASP A 40 14.99 8.79 -13.61
N THR A 41 13.86 9.27 -13.08
CA THR A 41 13.83 10.40 -12.13
C THR A 41 13.89 9.95 -10.67
N VAL A 42 13.19 8.88 -10.30
CA VAL A 42 13.03 8.42 -8.91
C VAL A 42 13.83 7.15 -8.61
N GLY A 43 13.83 6.21 -9.56
CA GLY A 43 14.39 4.87 -9.36
C GLY A 43 13.40 3.85 -8.82
N VAL A 44 13.84 2.60 -8.68
CA VAL A 44 13.00 1.45 -8.25
C VAL A 44 13.70 0.51 -7.27
N ASN A 45 14.92 0.84 -6.84
CA ASN A 45 15.73 -0.08 -6.06
C ASN A 45 15.50 0.09 -4.55
N ALA A 46 15.46 -1.04 -3.83
CA ALA A 46 15.50 -1.04 -2.38
C ALA A 46 16.76 -0.30 -1.87
N THR A 47 16.60 0.34 -0.71
CA THR A 47 17.66 1.11 -0.04
C THR A 47 18.50 0.26 0.91
N GLY A 48 17.93 -0.82 1.47
CA GLY A 48 18.53 -1.55 2.59
C GLY A 48 18.71 -0.68 3.84
N ARG A 49 17.91 0.38 3.95
CA ARG A 49 17.95 1.40 5.01
C ARG A 49 16.52 1.84 5.30
N LEU A 50 16.31 2.32 6.53
CA LEU A 50 15.06 2.94 6.98
C LEU A 50 14.47 3.93 5.98
N PHE A 51 13.15 3.99 5.95
CA PHE A 51 12.37 4.74 4.96
C PHE A 51 12.63 6.25 4.90
N ASN A 52 13.19 6.83 5.96
CA ASN A 52 13.52 8.25 6.09
C ASN A 52 15.04 8.52 6.10
N SER A 53 15.85 7.57 5.64
CA SER A 53 17.31 7.65 5.66
C SER A 53 17.86 8.71 4.70
N ILE A 54 18.56 9.72 5.24
CA ILE A 54 19.32 10.71 4.45
C ILE A 54 20.54 10.05 3.80
N ILE A 55 21.17 9.10 4.48
CA ILE A 55 22.33 8.34 3.96
C ILE A 55 21.95 7.59 2.67
N ALA A 56 20.71 7.11 2.55
CA ALA A 56 20.24 6.47 1.33
C ALA A 56 20.20 7.42 0.12
N ILE A 57 20.07 8.73 0.36
CA ILE A 57 20.09 9.76 -0.70
C ILE A 57 21.53 10.02 -1.13
N GLU A 58 22.45 10.12 -0.16
CA GLU A 58 23.89 10.33 -0.40
C GLU A 58 24.54 9.14 -1.13
N ASP A 59 24.23 7.90 -0.72
CA ASP A 59 24.78 6.68 -1.32
C ASP A 59 24.38 6.51 -2.80
N LYS A 60 23.27 7.12 -3.22
CA LYS A 60 22.69 6.99 -4.56
C LYS A 60 22.82 8.31 -5.31
N VAL A 61 23.96 8.47 -5.97
CA VAL A 61 24.36 9.73 -6.63
C VAL A 61 23.53 10.06 -7.88
N ASP A 62 22.72 9.15 -8.40
CA ASP A 62 21.94 9.37 -9.62
C ASP A 62 20.43 9.54 -9.37
N ARG A 63 19.87 9.03 -8.27
CA ARG A 63 18.39 9.03 -8.07
C ARG A 63 17.92 8.93 -6.60
N PRO A 64 16.69 9.36 -6.28
CA PRO A 64 16.02 9.23 -4.95
C PRO A 64 15.75 7.80 -4.43
N SER A 65 16.38 6.77 -5.00
CA SER A 65 16.21 5.33 -4.74
C SER A 65 14.93 4.67 -5.26
N ASN A 66 13.77 4.91 -4.63
CA ASN A 66 12.48 4.33 -5.04
C ASN A 66 11.27 5.13 -4.51
N PRO A 67 10.08 5.01 -5.11
CA PRO A 67 8.90 5.81 -4.75
C PRO A 67 8.27 5.50 -3.38
N LEU A 68 8.68 4.42 -2.70
CA LEU A 68 8.03 3.95 -1.47
C LEU A 68 8.77 4.36 -0.19
N VAL A 69 10.03 4.81 -0.29
CA VAL A 69 10.73 5.55 0.77
C VAL A 69 10.39 7.04 0.73
N ASN A 70 10.62 7.80 1.80
CA ASN A 70 10.18 9.20 1.88
C ASN A 70 10.81 10.09 0.81
N ALA A 71 12.10 9.94 0.54
CA ALA A 71 12.79 10.75 -0.48
C ALA A 71 12.18 10.56 -1.87
N GLY A 72 12.05 9.31 -2.32
CA GLY A 72 11.42 9.05 -3.61
C GLY A 72 9.92 9.32 -3.63
N ALA A 73 9.21 9.19 -2.52
CA ALA A 73 7.80 9.58 -2.44
C ALA A 73 7.61 11.09 -2.62
N ILE A 74 8.41 11.93 -1.94
CA ILE A 74 8.39 13.39 -2.09
C ILE A 74 8.76 13.78 -3.53
N ALA A 75 9.79 13.15 -4.10
CA ALA A 75 10.14 13.35 -5.52
C ALA A 75 8.99 12.94 -6.45
N THR A 76 8.32 11.82 -6.18
CA THR A 76 7.16 11.33 -6.94
C THR A 76 5.98 12.29 -6.82
N THR A 77 5.69 12.82 -5.63
CA THR A 77 4.66 13.85 -5.41
C THR A 77 4.98 15.13 -6.20
N SER A 78 6.25 15.53 -6.30
CA SER A 78 6.64 16.70 -7.10
C SER A 78 6.39 16.51 -8.61
N LEU A 79 6.41 15.26 -9.10
CA LEU A 79 6.16 14.91 -10.52
C LEU A 79 4.68 14.93 -10.93
N VAL A 80 3.74 14.98 -9.99
CA VAL A 80 2.30 15.02 -10.29
C VAL A 80 2.01 16.20 -11.22
N LYS A 81 1.34 15.99 -12.37
CA LYS A 81 1.10 17.08 -13.33
C LYS A 81 0.18 18.14 -12.73
N GLY A 82 0.58 19.40 -12.83
CA GLY A 82 -0.16 20.58 -12.40
C GLY A 82 0.79 21.77 -12.31
N ASN A 83 0.27 22.98 -12.50
CA ASN A 83 1.06 24.22 -12.49
C ASN A 83 0.97 24.99 -11.17
N SER A 84 0.11 24.53 -10.25
CA SER A 84 -0.06 25.13 -8.93
C SER A 84 -0.22 24.06 -7.86
N TYR A 85 -0.05 24.47 -6.60
CA TYR A 85 -0.33 23.67 -5.42
C TYR A 85 -1.74 23.05 -5.48
N ASP A 86 -2.78 23.86 -5.74
CA ASP A 86 -4.17 23.41 -5.74
C ASP A 86 -4.46 22.41 -6.86
N GLU A 87 -3.90 22.61 -8.06
CA GLU A 87 -4.07 21.67 -9.17
C GLU A 87 -3.47 20.29 -8.83
N LYS A 88 -2.25 20.26 -8.27
CA LYS A 88 -1.59 19.01 -7.87
C LYS A 88 -2.34 18.33 -6.73
N TRP A 89 -2.74 19.08 -5.70
CA TRP A 89 -3.49 18.55 -4.57
C TRP A 89 -4.86 17.99 -4.99
N ASN A 90 -5.64 18.77 -5.74
CA ASN A 90 -6.96 18.34 -6.22
C ASN A 90 -6.87 17.07 -7.06
N LYS A 91 -5.81 16.93 -7.86
CA LYS A 91 -5.57 15.72 -8.63
C LYS A 91 -5.30 14.50 -7.75
N ILE A 92 -4.45 14.64 -6.72
CA ILE A 92 -4.15 13.56 -5.77
C ILE A 92 -5.43 13.10 -5.08
N ILE A 93 -6.15 14.01 -4.41
CA ILE A 93 -7.34 13.64 -3.65
C ILE A 93 -8.43 13.05 -4.55
N THR A 94 -8.64 13.61 -5.73
CA THR A 94 -9.62 13.07 -6.71
C THR A 94 -9.22 11.67 -7.17
N THR A 95 -7.94 11.43 -7.42
CA THR A 95 -7.46 10.12 -7.86
C THR A 95 -7.60 9.08 -6.76
N PHE A 96 -7.28 9.44 -5.51
CA PHE A 96 -7.43 8.55 -4.36
C PHE A 96 -8.90 8.24 -4.09
N SER A 97 -9.80 9.23 -4.18
CA SER A 97 -11.25 9.01 -4.12
C SER A 97 -11.73 8.03 -5.18
N LYS A 98 -11.21 8.12 -6.42
CA LYS A 98 -11.54 7.14 -7.46
C LYS A 98 -11.00 5.75 -7.16
N PHE A 99 -9.81 5.62 -6.57
CA PHE A 99 -9.28 4.33 -6.12
C PHE A 99 -10.16 3.73 -5.02
N ALA A 100 -10.64 4.53 -4.06
CA ALA A 100 -11.52 4.07 -2.97
C ALA A 100 -12.97 3.82 -3.44
N GLY A 101 -13.38 4.43 -4.55
CA GLY A 101 -14.76 4.35 -5.05
C GLY A 101 -15.73 5.29 -4.32
N ARG A 102 -15.23 6.21 -3.50
CA ARG A 102 -15.98 7.24 -2.78
C ARG A 102 -15.12 8.48 -2.55
N ASP A 103 -15.75 9.60 -2.21
CA ASP A 103 -15.01 10.80 -1.83
C ASP A 103 -14.25 10.59 -0.51
N LEU A 104 -12.95 10.87 -0.55
CA LEU A 104 -12.06 10.89 0.61
C LEU A 104 -11.80 12.32 1.09
N GLY A 105 -11.48 12.45 2.37
CA GLY A 105 -11.14 13.72 3.00
C GLY A 105 -9.80 13.63 3.75
N VAL A 106 -9.28 14.79 4.14
CA VAL A 106 -8.08 14.87 4.98
C VAL A 106 -8.49 14.83 6.44
N ASP A 107 -7.80 14.03 7.24
CA ASP A 107 -7.79 14.15 8.68
C ASP A 107 -6.98 15.39 9.06
N GLN A 108 -7.68 16.47 9.39
CA GLN A 108 -7.06 17.77 9.63
C GLN A 108 -6.18 17.77 10.89
N GLU A 109 -6.55 16.99 11.92
CA GLU A 109 -5.77 16.89 13.16
C GLU A 109 -4.42 16.19 12.89
N VAL A 110 -4.46 15.07 12.16
CA VAL A 110 -3.23 14.37 11.74
C VAL A 110 -2.38 15.26 10.83
N TYR A 111 -2.99 15.94 9.86
CA TYR A 111 -2.25 16.84 8.96
C TYR A 111 -1.54 17.96 9.73
N GLU A 112 -2.24 18.65 10.63
CA GLU A 112 -1.67 19.75 11.42
C GLU A 112 -0.53 19.26 12.32
N SER A 113 -0.72 18.12 12.98
CA SER A 113 0.31 17.49 13.81
C SER A 113 1.56 17.16 12.98
N GLU A 114 1.40 16.46 11.85
CA GLU A 114 2.51 16.05 10.99
C GLU A 114 3.22 17.26 10.35
N ALA A 115 2.46 18.25 9.88
CA ALA A 115 3.01 19.47 9.28
C ALA A 115 3.86 20.28 10.26
N ALA A 116 3.52 20.27 11.56
CA ALA A 116 4.32 20.92 12.60
C ALA A 116 5.65 20.21 12.89
N THR A 117 5.76 18.90 12.61
CA THR A 117 6.92 18.06 12.98
C THR A 117 7.63 17.37 11.81
N ASN A 118 7.35 17.76 10.56
CA ASN A 118 7.94 17.15 9.37
C ASN A 118 9.33 17.70 8.98
N GLN A 119 10.13 18.24 9.91
CA GLN A 119 11.43 18.87 9.64
C GLN A 119 12.38 17.93 8.87
N ARG A 120 12.32 16.62 9.14
CA ARG A 120 13.12 15.63 8.42
C ARG A 120 12.71 15.51 6.95
N ASN A 121 11.42 15.55 6.63
CA ASN A 121 10.95 15.54 5.23
C ASN A 121 11.32 16.85 4.52
N ARG A 122 11.26 17.99 5.21
CA ARG A 122 11.76 19.27 4.69
C ARG A 122 13.25 19.21 4.36
N ALA A 123 14.08 18.65 5.25
CA ALA A 123 15.50 18.47 5.00
C ALA A 123 15.77 17.54 3.81
N ILE A 124 15.02 16.43 3.70
CA ILE A 124 15.08 15.53 2.54
C ILE A 124 14.76 16.29 1.25
N ALA A 125 13.70 17.11 1.22
CA ALA A 125 13.32 17.84 0.03
C ALA A 125 14.36 18.89 -0.39
N MET A 126 14.94 19.63 0.56
CA MET A 126 16.04 20.57 0.29
C MET A 126 17.28 19.84 -0.26
N LEU A 127 17.57 18.64 0.25
CA LEU A 127 18.68 17.85 -0.25
C LEU A 127 18.42 17.35 -1.68
N LEU A 128 17.21 16.88 -1.97
CA LEU A 128 16.80 16.49 -3.33
C LEU A 128 16.88 17.68 -4.29
N ASP A 129 16.48 18.87 -3.86
CA ASP A 129 16.59 20.11 -4.63
C ASP A 129 18.03 20.44 -4.98
N SER A 130 18.95 20.34 -4.01
CA SER A 130 20.38 20.56 -4.23
C SER A 130 21.00 19.63 -5.29
N TYR A 131 20.38 18.46 -5.52
CA TYR A 131 20.79 17.49 -6.53
C TYR A 131 19.96 17.54 -7.82
N GLY A 132 18.99 18.45 -7.94
CA GLY A 132 18.09 18.51 -9.10
C GLY A 132 17.16 17.30 -9.22
N ARG A 133 16.75 16.70 -8.08
CA ARG A 133 15.92 15.48 -8.01
C ARG A 133 14.54 15.72 -7.40
N ILE A 134 14.07 16.96 -7.49
CA ILE A 134 12.72 17.38 -7.17
C ILE A 134 12.24 18.29 -8.29
N TYR A 135 10.98 18.15 -8.68
CA TYR A 135 10.48 18.63 -9.98
C TYR A 135 9.35 19.66 -9.82
N TYR A 136 9.26 20.24 -8.63
CA TYR A 136 8.37 21.31 -8.22
C TYR A 136 8.96 22.00 -6.97
N ASP A 137 8.31 23.05 -6.44
CA ASP A 137 8.78 23.69 -5.21
C ASP A 137 8.97 22.64 -4.11
N PRO A 138 10.16 22.56 -3.47
CA PRO A 138 10.45 21.48 -2.54
C PRO A 138 9.58 21.50 -1.28
N LEU A 139 9.25 22.69 -0.76
CA LEU A 139 8.50 22.81 0.49
C LEU A 139 7.00 22.60 0.24
N GLU A 140 6.47 23.07 -0.88
CA GLU A 140 5.12 22.75 -1.32
C GLU A 140 4.98 21.25 -1.62
N SER A 141 6.00 20.62 -2.22
CA SER A 141 6.00 19.17 -2.44
C SER A 141 5.92 18.38 -1.13
N VAL A 142 6.63 18.83 -0.09
CA VAL A 142 6.55 18.24 1.26
C VAL A 142 5.17 18.44 1.87
N ASP A 143 4.60 19.64 1.72
CA ASP A 143 3.26 19.92 2.26
C ASP A 143 2.18 19.06 1.59
N ILE A 144 2.18 18.98 0.26
CA ILE A 144 1.28 18.10 -0.50
C ILE A 144 1.46 16.64 -0.09
N TYR A 145 2.72 16.18 0.05
CA TYR A 145 3.01 14.81 0.51
C TYR A 145 2.50 14.56 1.95
N THR A 146 2.63 15.55 2.84
CA THR A 146 2.12 15.47 4.22
C THR A 146 0.60 15.37 4.22
N LYS A 147 -0.07 16.23 3.45
CA LYS A 147 -1.53 16.24 3.29
C LYS A 147 -2.07 14.96 2.66
N GLN A 148 -1.35 14.41 1.68
CA GLN A 148 -1.62 13.11 1.07
C GLN A 148 -1.56 11.97 2.11
N CYS A 149 -0.57 11.99 3.01
CA CYS A 149 -0.46 10.99 4.07
C CYS A 149 -1.61 11.09 5.07
N ALA A 150 -2.14 12.29 5.32
CA ALA A 150 -3.24 12.55 6.24
C ALA A 150 -4.65 12.23 5.67
N ILE A 151 -4.77 11.70 4.45
CA ILE A 151 -6.08 11.29 3.91
C ILE A 151 -6.69 10.19 4.79
N ALA A 152 -7.93 10.40 5.25
CA ALA A 152 -8.67 9.48 6.10
C ALA A 152 -9.30 8.35 5.27
N VAL A 153 -8.97 7.12 5.62
CA VAL A 153 -9.45 5.88 5.01
C VAL A 153 -9.85 4.90 6.09
N ASP A 154 -10.63 3.88 5.73
CA ASP A 154 -10.85 2.70 6.55
C ASP A 154 -10.25 1.45 5.86
N SER A 155 -10.40 0.26 6.47
CA SER A 155 -9.85 -0.97 5.89
C SER A 155 -10.57 -1.37 4.61
N HIS A 156 -11.87 -1.06 4.51
CA HIS A 156 -12.68 -1.34 3.33
C HIS A 156 -12.18 -0.52 2.13
N ASP A 157 -11.95 0.78 2.32
CA ASP A 157 -11.37 1.65 1.29
C ASP A 157 -10.06 1.06 0.77
N LEU A 158 -9.13 0.75 1.67
CA LEU A 158 -7.83 0.20 1.30
C LEU A 158 -7.95 -1.12 0.54
N ALA A 159 -8.91 -1.97 0.90
CA ALA A 159 -9.17 -3.22 0.18
C ALA A 159 -9.68 -2.95 -1.25
N VAL A 160 -10.61 -2.00 -1.44
CA VAL A 160 -11.11 -1.58 -2.76
C VAL A 160 -10.00 -0.93 -3.60
N MET A 161 -9.18 -0.06 -2.99
CA MET A 161 -8.03 0.57 -3.65
C MET A 161 -7.00 -0.48 -4.10
N ALA A 162 -6.68 -1.47 -3.24
CA ALA A 162 -5.79 -2.58 -3.59
C ALA A 162 -6.40 -3.49 -4.66
N ALA A 163 -7.72 -3.73 -4.59
CA ALA A 163 -8.45 -4.56 -5.55
C ALA A 163 -8.51 -3.89 -6.92
N THR A 164 -8.51 -2.55 -7.00
CA THR A 164 -8.33 -1.82 -8.26
C THR A 164 -7.03 -2.23 -8.96
N LEU A 165 -5.92 -2.29 -8.22
CA LEU A 165 -4.64 -2.73 -8.78
C LEU A 165 -4.67 -4.20 -9.18
N ALA A 166 -5.26 -5.07 -8.35
CA ALA A 166 -5.43 -6.50 -8.67
C ALA A 166 -6.26 -6.72 -9.94
N ASN A 167 -7.27 -5.87 -10.16
CA ASN A 167 -8.27 -5.96 -11.23
C ASN A 167 -7.86 -5.19 -12.49
N GLY A 168 -6.60 -5.33 -12.91
CA GLY A 168 -6.13 -4.72 -14.14
C GLY A 168 -6.20 -3.19 -14.12
N GLY A 169 -6.17 -2.56 -12.93
CA GLY A 169 -6.28 -1.11 -12.77
C GLY A 169 -7.71 -0.56 -12.91
N VAL A 170 -8.74 -1.42 -12.92
CA VAL A 170 -10.15 -1.03 -12.93
C VAL A 170 -10.72 -1.14 -11.52
N ASN A 171 -11.29 -0.04 -11.01
CA ASN A 171 -11.94 -0.07 -9.71
C ASN A 171 -13.14 -1.05 -9.75
N PRO A 172 -13.16 -2.08 -8.89
CA PRO A 172 -14.16 -3.15 -8.97
C PRO A 172 -15.57 -2.72 -8.53
N VAL A 173 -15.71 -1.58 -7.85
CA VAL A 173 -16.99 -1.01 -7.40
C VAL A 173 -17.55 -0.06 -8.45
N THR A 174 -16.71 0.83 -8.99
CA THR A 174 -17.16 1.91 -9.89
C THR A 174 -16.95 1.62 -11.37
N GLY A 175 -16.15 0.62 -11.72
CA GLY A 175 -15.78 0.30 -13.10
C GLY A 175 -14.81 1.29 -13.75
N VAL A 176 -14.31 2.28 -13.01
CA VAL A 176 -13.39 3.30 -13.56
C VAL A 176 -11.99 2.70 -13.74
N LYS A 177 -11.45 2.78 -14.97
CA LYS A 177 -10.05 2.48 -15.28
C LYS A 177 -9.16 3.62 -14.76
N LEU A 178 -8.22 3.29 -13.89
CA LEU A 178 -7.30 4.23 -13.24
C LEU A 178 -5.84 4.02 -13.63
N VAL A 179 -5.47 2.78 -13.96
CA VAL A 179 -4.09 2.42 -14.30
C VAL A 179 -4.11 1.48 -15.51
N GLU A 180 -3.31 1.79 -16.53
CA GLU A 180 -3.12 0.85 -17.64
C GLU A 180 -2.38 -0.41 -17.20
N GLU A 181 -2.77 -1.56 -17.77
CA GLU A 181 -2.25 -2.87 -17.37
C GLU A 181 -0.73 -2.97 -17.53
N GLU A 182 -0.16 -2.24 -18.50
CA GLU A 182 1.27 -2.20 -18.73
C GLU A 182 2.08 -1.67 -17.53
N PHE A 183 1.48 -0.83 -16.66
CA PHE A 183 2.15 -0.26 -15.50
C PHE A 183 2.06 -1.13 -14.25
N LEU A 184 1.05 -2.00 -14.15
CA LEU A 184 0.79 -2.80 -12.95
C LEU A 184 1.96 -3.70 -12.54
N PRO A 185 2.62 -4.47 -13.44
CA PRO A 185 3.78 -5.27 -13.05
C PRO A 185 4.93 -4.45 -12.47
N LYS A 186 5.09 -3.18 -12.89
CA LYS A 186 6.15 -2.30 -12.40
C LYS A 186 5.79 -1.77 -11.02
N ILE A 187 4.53 -1.38 -10.80
CA ILE A 187 4.01 -1.00 -9.48
C ILE A 187 4.19 -2.17 -8.49
N PHE A 188 3.80 -3.39 -8.89
CA PHE A 188 3.96 -4.59 -8.05
C PHE A 188 5.42 -4.91 -7.74
N SER A 189 6.32 -4.70 -8.69
CA SER A 189 7.77 -4.90 -8.48
C SER A 189 8.31 -3.95 -7.41
N VAL A 190 7.91 -2.68 -7.44
CA VAL A 190 8.31 -1.70 -6.42
C VAL A 190 7.68 -2.04 -5.06
N MET A 191 6.41 -2.41 -5.02
CA MET A 191 5.73 -2.85 -3.79
C MET A 191 6.41 -4.10 -3.18
N ALA A 192 6.76 -5.09 -4.00
CA ALA A 192 7.40 -6.32 -3.53
C ALA A 192 8.81 -6.07 -2.96
N THR A 193 9.55 -5.10 -3.50
CA THR A 193 10.96 -4.86 -3.15
C THR A 193 11.16 -3.79 -2.08
N ALA A 194 10.22 -2.84 -1.94
CA ALA A 194 10.37 -1.69 -1.05
C ALA A 194 9.12 -1.39 -0.20
N GLY A 195 8.03 -2.14 -0.37
CA GLY A 195 6.73 -1.78 0.21
C GLY A 195 6.63 -1.95 1.73
N LEU A 196 7.38 -2.89 2.31
CA LEU A 196 7.49 -3.09 3.76
C LEU A 196 8.88 -2.68 4.26
N TYR A 197 9.52 -1.76 3.54
CA TYR A 197 10.85 -1.22 3.87
C TYR A 197 11.90 -2.33 4.03
N ASP A 198 12.63 -2.33 5.14
CA ASP A 198 13.67 -3.31 5.45
C ASP A 198 13.10 -4.73 5.65
N ASP A 199 11.79 -4.86 5.89
CA ASP A 199 11.11 -6.16 5.99
C ASP A 199 10.47 -6.64 4.69
N SER A 200 10.64 -5.91 3.57
CA SER A 200 10.07 -6.33 2.26
C SER A 200 10.54 -7.72 1.83
N GLY A 201 11.81 -8.07 2.09
CA GLY A 201 12.35 -9.40 1.80
C GLY A 201 11.70 -10.50 2.65
N LYS A 202 11.49 -10.26 3.94
CA LYS A 202 10.80 -11.21 4.84
C LYS A 202 9.33 -11.35 4.45
N TRP A 203 8.67 -10.23 4.18
CA TRP A 203 7.29 -10.20 3.73
C TRP A 203 7.11 -11.02 2.45
N LEU A 204 7.94 -10.78 1.44
CA LEU A 204 7.83 -11.52 0.18
C LEU A 204 8.14 -13.02 0.37
N TYR A 205 9.06 -13.37 1.28
CA TYR A 205 9.38 -14.76 1.60
C TYR A 205 8.22 -15.52 2.29
N PHE A 206 7.55 -14.91 3.27
CA PHE A 206 6.49 -15.57 4.05
C PHE A 206 5.07 -15.37 3.49
N VAL A 207 4.81 -14.23 2.86
CA VAL A 207 3.47 -13.84 2.36
C VAL A 207 3.37 -14.02 0.85
N GLY A 208 4.45 -13.80 0.10
CA GLY A 208 4.46 -14.01 -1.36
C GLY A 208 3.67 -12.99 -2.19
N LEU A 209 3.17 -11.91 -1.58
CA LEU A 209 2.39 -10.88 -2.27
C LEU A 209 3.08 -9.51 -2.23
N PRO A 210 3.01 -8.70 -3.31
CA PRO A 210 3.32 -7.28 -3.25
C PRO A 210 2.45 -6.59 -2.19
N GLY A 211 3.06 -5.81 -1.30
CA GLY A 211 2.33 -5.12 -0.24
C GLY A 211 2.87 -3.72 0.06
N LYS A 212 2.17 -2.99 0.92
CA LYS A 212 2.62 -1.71 1.46
C LYS A 212 2.01 -1.49 2.84
N SER A 213 2.80 -1.08 3.82
CA SER A 213 2.32 -0.65 5.13
C SER A 213 2.44 0.87 5.32
N GLY A 214 1.62 1.42 6.23
CA GLY A 214 1.72 2.79 6.71
C GLY A 214 1.75 2.82 8.24
N VAL A 215 2.46 3.80 8.80
CA VAL A 215 2.55 4.02 10.25
C VAL A 215 1.21 4.36 10.90
N GLY A 216 0.18 4.66 10.11
CA GLY A 216 -1.20 4.80 10.56
C GLY A 216 -1.85 3.46 10.89
N GLY A 217 -1.14 2.35 10.78
CA GLY A 217 -1.63 1.01 11.12
C GLY A 217 -2.23 0.23 9.94
N GLY A 218 -2.40 0.86 8.78
CA GLY A 218 -2.87 0.21 7.57
C GLY A 218 -1.79 -0.63 6.87
N VAL A 219 -2.20 -1.75 6.28
CA VAL A 219 -1.41 -2.52 5.33
C VAL A 219 -2.29 -2.99 4.18
N ILE A 220 -1.74 -2.97 2.97
CA ILE A 220 -2.36 -3.56 1.78
C ILE A 220 -1.47 -4.66 1.21
N ALA A 221 -2.10 -5.66 0.59
CA ALA A 221 -1.45 -6.62 -0.27
C ALA A 221 -2.28 -6.87 -1.53
N VAL A 222 -1.63 -7.23 -2.63
CA VAL A 222 -2.27 -7.42 -3.93
C VAL A 222 -1.95 -8.79 -4.47
N ALA A 223 -2.97 -9.58 -4.80
CA ALA A 223 -2.85 -10.81 -5.58
C ALA A 223 -3.36 -10.52 -7.00
N PRO A 224 -2.46 -10.26 -7.98
CA PRO A 224 -2.85 -9.86 -9.33
C PRO A 224 -3.84 -10.84 -9.97
N GLY A 225 -4.93 -10.31 -10.54
CA GLY A 225 -5.99 -11.10 -11.15
C GLY A 225 -6.91 -11.84 -10.17
N LYS A 226 -6.72 -11.68 -8.86
CA LYS A 226 -7.50 -12.39 -7.83
C LYS A 226 -8.22 -11.43 -6.88
N PHE A 227 -7.48 -10.76 -6.02
CA PHE A 227 -8.03 -9.88 -4.99
C PHE A 227 -7.01 -8.83 -4.53
N GLY A 228 -7.52 -7.73 -4.00
CA GLY A 228 -6.78 -6.85 -3.10
C GLY A 228 -7.22 -7.13 -1.67
N ILE A 229 -6.31 -6.98 -0.72
CA ILE A 229 -6.61 -7.17 0.69
C ILE A 229 -5.99 -6.06 1.52
N ALA A 230 -6.68 -5.67 2.58
CA ALA A 230 -6.20 -4.71 3.53
C ALA A 230 -6.44 -5.20 4.95
N ALA A 231 -5.64 -4.70 5.88
CA ALA A 231 -5.87 -4.84 7.31
C ALA A 231 -5.42 -3.55 8.02
N PHE A 232 -5.97 -3.34 9.20
CA PHE A 232 -5.61 -2.25 10.09
C PHE A 232 -5.28 -2.80 11.48
N SER A 233 -4.16 -2.34 12.04
CA SER A 233 -3.76 -2.56 13.44
C SER A 233 -2.88 -1.38 13.87
N PRO A 234 -3.20 -0.68 14.96
CA PRO A 234 -2.42 0.49 15.38
C PRO A 234 -1.02 0.14 15.91
N ARG A 235 -0.74 -1.13 16.23
CA ARG A 235 0.58 -1.56 16.72
C ARG A 235 1.57 -1.68 15.57
N LEU A 236 2.77 -1.12 15.74
CA LEU A 236 3.82 -1.13 14.73
C LEU A 236 5.05 -1.95 15.18
N ASP A 237 5.75 -2.55 14.22
CA ASP A 237 7.08 -3.13 14.41
C ASP A 237 8.20 -2.05 14.40
N PRO A 238 9.46 -2.41 14.74
CA PRO A 238 10.57 -1.46 14.72
C PRO A 238 10.88 -0.86 13.34
N SER A 239 10.42 -1.48 12.25
CA SER A 239 10.55 -0.99 10.88
C SER A 239 9.42 -0.01 10.50
N GLY A 240 8.43 0.18 11.38
CA GLY A 240 7.28 1.07 11.19
C GLY A 240 6.13 0.43 10.40
N ASN A 241 6.11 -0.90 10.26
CA ASN A 241 5.00 -1.62 9.65
C ASN A 241 3.94 -1.97 10.69
N SER A 242 2.67 -1.88 10.28
CA SER A 242 1.56 -2.45 11.04
C SER A 242 1.83 -3.93 11.35
N GLN A 243 1.54 -4.33 12.58
CA GLN A 243 1.50 -5.73 13.02
C GLN A 243 0.05 -6.24 13.08
N PRO A 244 -0.55 -6.62 11.94
CA PRO A 244 -1.55 -7.68 11.95
C PRO A 244 -0.80 -9.00 12.21
N ASP A 245 -1.26 -9.79 13.18
CA ASP A 245 -0.48 -10.90 13.74
C ASP A 245 -0.04 -11.97 12.72
N LEU A 246 -0.68 -12.08 11.54
CA LEU A 246 -0.19 -12.89 10.43
C LEU A 246 -0.88 -12.53 9.10
N PHE A 247 -0.15 -12.18 8.04
CA PHE A 247 -0.61 -12.48 6.68
C PHE A 247 0.04 -13.81 6.28
N TYR A 248 -0.74 -14.85 6.04
CA TYR A 248 -0.20 -16.11 5.55
C TYR A 248 -0.83 -16.44 4.20
N ALA A 249 0.01 -16.63 3.19
CA ALA A 249 -0.38 -17.32 1.97
C ALA A 249 0.05 -18.78 2.10
N HIS A 250 -0.91 -19.67 2.34
CA HIS A 250 -0.61 -21.09 2.42
C HIS A 250 -0.50 -21.67 1.00
N LEU A 251 0.59 -22.40 0.72
CA LEU A 251 0.90 -22.93 -0.61
C LEU A 251 0.41 -24.36 -0.87
N ASP A 252 -0.32 -25.00 0.05
CA ASP A 252 -0.74 -26.39 -0.19
C ASP A 252 -1.97 -26.81 0.61
N VAL A 253 -2.97 -27.36 -0.07
CA VAL A 253 -4.02 -28.22 0.52
C VAL A 253 -4.24 -29.41 -0.41
N VAL A 254 -3.94 -30.60 0.08
CA VAL A 254 -4.24 -31.86 -0.64
C VAL A 254 -5.69 -32.25 -0.33
N PRO A 255 -6.57 -32.42 -1.34
CA PRO A 255 -7.93 -32.88 -1.09
C PRO A 255 -7.90 -34.29 -0.48
N LEU A 256 -8.72 -34.51 0.56
CA LEU A 256 -8.95 -35.82 1.14
C LEU A 256 -9.69 -36.72 0.12
N PRO A 257 -9.22 -37.95 -0.14
CA PRO A 257 -9.94 -38.91 -0.96
C PRO A 257 -11.37 -39.13 -0.46
N GLU A 258 -12.36 -39.29 -1.33
CA GLU A 258 -13.77 -39.54 -0.97
C GLU A 258 -13.93 -40.74 -0.01
N GLU A 259 -12.98 -41.66 -0.03
CA GLU A 259 -12.92 -42.89 0.76
C GLU A 259 -12.57 -42.66 2.23
N SER A 260 -12.19 -41.43 2.63
CA SER A 260 -11.65 -41.13 3.97
C SER A 260 -12.69 -41.18 5.09
N GLY A 261 -13.99 -41.16 4.76
CA GLY A 261 -15.07 -40.95 5.71
C GLY A 261 -15.06 -39.52 6.26
N ASP A 262 -16.18 -38.80 6.15
CA ASP A 262 -16.27 -37.44 6.66
C ASP A 262 -16.32 -37.43 8.20
N GLN A 263 -15.16 -37.24 8.84
CA GLN A 263 -15.04 -37.09 10.30
C GLN A 263 -15.02 -35.61 10.74
N ARG A 264 -15.42 -34.67 9.88
CA ARG A 264 -15.36 -33.24 10.20
C ARG A 264 -16.49 -32.87 11.15
N GLU A 265 -16.14 -32.20 12.26
CA GLU A 265 -17.12 -31.60 13.19
C GLU A 265 -17.63 -30.25 12.71
N GLU A 266 -16.86 -29.54 11.89
CA GLU A 266 -17.15 -28.19 11.41
C GLU A 266 -17.16 -28.16 9.88
N ASP A 267 -18.08 -27.38 9.32
CA ASP A 267 -18.22 -27.22 7.88
C ASP A 267 -16.93 -26.61 7.28
N PRO A 268 -16.31 -27.27 6.26
CA PRO A 268 -15.11 -26.77 5.57
C PRO A 268 -15.30 -25.40 4.89
N TRP A 269 -16.52 -24.85 4.84
CA TRP A 269 -16.86 -23.58 4.21
C TRP A 269 -17.25 -22.47 5.17
N ALA A 270 -17.38 -22.75 6.46
CA ALA A 270 -18.09 -21.85 7.36
C ALA A 270 -17.23 -20.69 7.91
N GLY A 271 -15.90 -20.74 7.78
CA GLY A 271 -15.00 -19.68 8.26
C GLY A 271 -15.15 -19.38 9.75
N ILE A 272 -15.43 -20.40 10.57
CA ILE A 272 -15.78 -20.26 11.99
C ILE A 272 -14.52 -20.10 12.84
N ALA A 273 -14.47 -19.06 13.67
CA ALA A 273 -13.46 -18.91 14.71
C ALA A 273 -13.83 -19.74 15.95
N LYS A 274 -13.05 -20.79 16.26
CA LYS A 274 -13.26 -21.71 17.38
C LYS A 274 -11.92 -22.18 17.94
N ASP A 275 -11.81 -22.26 19.28
CA ASP A 275 -10.62 -22.73 20.01
C ASP A 275 -9.31 -22.00 19.67
N GLY A 276 -9.40 -20.73 19.26
CA GLY A 276 -8.25 -19.92 18.87
C GLY A 276 -7.76 -20.16 17.42
N TYR A 277 -8.55 -20.88 16.60
CA TYR A 277 -8.27 -21.15 15.20
C TYR A 277 -9.48 -20.78 14.32
N ILE A 278 -9.24 -20.52 13.03
CA ILE A 278 -10.32 -20.40 12.03
C ILE A 278 -10.47 -21.73 11.31
N TRP A 279 -11.61 -22.37 11.52
CA TRP A 279 -12.08 -23.59 10.87
C TRP A 279 -12.87 -23.25 9.60
N GLY A 280 -12.81 -24.12 8.59
CA GLY A 280 -13.50 -23.88 7.31
C GLY A 280 -12.57 -23.40 6.19
N ARG A 281 -11.61 -24.24 5.81
CA ARG A 281 -10.77 -24.04 4.63
C ARG A 281 -10.91 -25.21 3.67
N GLY A 282 -11.70 -25.06 2.62
CA GLY A 282 -11.44 -25.76 1.37
C GLY A 282 -12.69 -26.13 0.61
N VAL A 283 -12.83 -25.58 -0.60
CA VAL A 283 -12.40 -26.17 -1.88
C VAL A 283 -12.19 -25.04 -2.90
N LEU A 284 -10.93 -24.63 -3.07
CA LEU A 284 -10.37 -24.12 -4.32
C LEU A 284 -8.88 -24.47 -4.25
N ASP A 285 -8.26 -24.87 -5.35
CA ASP A 285 -6.80 -25.00 -5.44
C ASP A 285 -6.18 -23.63 -5.05
N ASP A 286 -5.79 -23.51 -3.78
CA ASP A 286 -5.57 -22.22 -3.11
C ASP A 286 -4.14 -21.70 -3.31
N LYS A 287 -3.54 -22.06 -4.45
CA LYS A 287 -2.31 -21.46 -4.94
C LYS A 287 -2.57 -19.96 -5.10
N ASN A 288 -2.08 -19.15 -4.17
CA ASN A 288 -2.09 -17.68 -4.17
C ASN A 288 -3.28 -16.97 -3.45
N THR A 289 -3.83 -17.49 -2.35
CA THR A 289 -4.60 -16.64 -1.41
C THR A 289 -3.76 -16.25 -0.20
N ALA A 290 -3.95 -15.03 0.32
CA ALA A 290 -3.36 -14.55 1.57
C ALA A 290 -4.49 -14.18 2.53
N LYS A 291 -4.41 -14.65 3.78
CA LYS A 291 -5.40 -14.36 4.82
C LYS A 291 -4.73 -13.61 5.98
N PRO A 292 -5.29 -12.48 6.44
CA PRO A 292 -4.88 -11.80 7.66
C PRO A 292 -5.45 -12.56 8.86
N PHE A 293 -4.64 -12.77 9.88
CA PHE A 293 -5.05 -13.22 11.21
C PHE A 293 -4.61 -12.16 12.21
N SER A 294 -5.48 -11.88 13.17
CA SER A 294 -5.10 -11.27 14.44
C SER A 294 -5.16 -12.33 15.53
N LYS A 295 -4.15 -12.37 16.39
CA LYS A 295 -4.13 -13.16 17.60
C LYS A 295 -4.52 -12.21 18.72
N LEU A 296 -5.78 -12.27 19.14
CA LEU A 296 -6.23 -11.63 20.36
C LEU A 296 -5.48 -12.26 21.55
N GLN A 297 -4.31 -11.73 21.89
CA GLN A 297 -3.72 -11.96 23.20
C GLN A 297 -4.44 -11.06 24.20
N LYS A 298 -5.10 -11.71 25.16
CA LYS A 298 -5.66 -11.09 26.37
C LYS A 298 -4.62 -10.28 27.12
#